data_AF-A0A4R3ABG1-F1
#
_entry.id   AF-A0A4R3ABG1-F1
#
_cell.length_a   1.000
_cell.length_b   1.000
_cell.length_c   1.000
_cell.angle_alpha   90.00
_cell.angle_beta   90.00
_cell.angle_gamma   90.00
#
_symmetry.space_group_name_H-M   'P 1'
#
loop_
_entity.id
_entity.type
_entity.pdbx_description
1 polymer ?
#
loop_
_entity_poly.entity_id
_entity_poly.type
_entity_poly.pdbx_seq_one_letter_code
_entity_poly.pdbx_strand_id
1 'polypeptide(L)'
;MKTILLVLALLCSSLAHAQLSKLDEIFEQYKEGKGVTSIKIGKPMFSMLNKMKLSDNEVNSIKPLLSKINSIKMLILEEADLGVQSDVSKAIGKLKYEELITINSEGNKIKFLAEDTATDVIKNLLLSIQSEGSTIFMILDGKVSYDDVNKLVNTKQ
;
A
#
# COMPACT_ATOMS: atom_id res chain seq x y z
N MET A 1 -1.20 13.45 45.01
CA MET A 1 -0.10 12.86 44.20
C MET A 1 -0.54 11.61 43.45
N LYS A 2 -1.17 10.63 44.10
CA LYS A 2 -1.66 9.38 43.46
C LYS A 2 -2.66 9.60 42.32
N THR A 3 -3.57 10.57 42.46
CA THR A 3 -4.57 10.93 41.45
C THR A 3 -3.98 11.62 40.21
N ILE A 4 -2.96 12.46 40.39
CA ILE A 4 -2.26 13.15 39.28
C ILE A 4 -1.47 12.15 38.43
N LEU A 5 -0.83 11.16 39.06
CA LEU A 5 -0.12 10.09 38.37
C LEU A 5 -1.05 9.20 37.54
N LEU A 6 -2.28 8.98 38.01
CA LEU A 6 -3.30 8.17 37.34
C LEU A 6 -3.89 8.90 36.11
N VAL A 7 -4.09 10.22 36.21
CA VAL A 7 -4.53 11.05 35.07
C VAL A 7 -3.44 11.17 34.01
N LEU A 8 -2.17 11.30 34.41
CA LEU A 8 -1.04 11.33 33.49
C LEU A 8 -0.83 9.98 32.77
N ALA A 9 -1.04 8.87 33.47
CA ALA A 9 -1.01 7.53 32.87
C ALA A 9 -2.15 7.32 31.85
N LEU A 10 -3.36 7.83 32.13
CA LEU A 10 -4.49 7.77 31.19
C LEU A 10 -4.27 8.61 29.92
N LEU A 11 -3.61 9.78 30.06
CA LEU A 11 -3.25 10.64 28.93
C LEU A 11 -2.12 10.06 28.07
N CYS A 12 -1.24 9.22 28.63
CA CYS A 12 -0.23 8.50 27.85
C CYS A 12 -0.83 7.33 27.06
N SER A 13 -1.89 6.68 27.55
CA SER A 13 -2.58 5.62 26.79
C SER A 13 -3.29 6.11 25.53
N SER A 14 -3.65 7.39 25.43
CA SER A 14 -4.19 7.97 24.20
C SER A 14 -3.12 8.41 23.20
N LEU A 15 -1.83 8.29 23.51
CA LEU A 15 -0.74 8.48 22.54
C LEU A 15 -0.36 7.20 21.81
N ALA A 16 -0.94 6.05 22.19
CA ALA A 16 -0.79 4.78 21.48
C ALA A 16 -1.73 4.65 20.27
N HIS A 17 -2.10 5.78 19.64
CA HIS A 17 -2.67 5.72 18.30
C HIS A 17 -1.58 5.16 17.38
N ALA A 18 -1.81 3.96 16.86
CA ALA A 18 -0.98 3.40 15.81
C ALA A 18 -0.78 4.49 14.76
N GLN A 19 0.47 4.93 14.57
CA GLN A 19 0.82 5.96 13.60
C GLN A 19 0.43 5.42 12.22
N LEU A 20 -0.78 5.79 11.77
CA LEU A 20 -1.30 5.37 10.49
C LEU A 20 -0.39 5.99 9.42
N SER A 21 -0.05 5.22 8.39
CA SER A 21 0.71 5.80 7.28
C SER A 21 -0.19 6.83 6.58
N LYS A 22 0.39 7.88 5.99
CA LYS A 22 -0.40 8.86 5.23
C LYS A 22 -1.13 8.23 4.04
N LEU A 23 -0.58 7.16 3.46
CA LEU A 23 -1.26 6.36 2.45
C LEU A 23 -2.50 5.66 2.99
N ASP A 24 -2.43 5.16 4.22
CA ASP A 24 -3.59 4.56 4.87
C ASP A 24 -4.68 5.58 5.15
N GLU A 25 -4.32 6.81 5.54
CA GLU A 25 -5.29 7.90 5.70
C GLU A 25 -6.00 8.21 4.37
N ILE A 26 -5.25 8.30 3.26
CA ILE A 26 -5.82 8.47 1.93
C ILE A 26 -6.75 7.31 1.59
N PHE A 27 -6.32 6.06 1.81
CA PHE A 27 -7.18 4.91 1.54
C PHE A 27 -8.50 4.99 2.32
N GLU A 28 -8.44 5.22 3.63
CA GLU A 28 -9.64 5.25 4.47
C GLU A 28 -10.54 6.45 4.14
N GLN A 29 -9.98 7.56 3.65
CA GLN A 29 -10.75 8.72 3.20
C GLN A 29 -11.53 8.46 1.90
N TYR A 30 -10.95 7.75 0.94
CA TYR A 30 -11.52 7.60 -0.40
C TYR A 30 -12.16 6.23 -0.69
N LYS A 31 -12.00 5.25 0.21
CA LYS A 31 -12.50 3.87 0.00
C LYS A 31 -14.01 3.74 -0.26
N GLU A 32 -14.80 4.72 0.19
CA GLU A 32 -16.28 4.76 0.08
C GLU A 32 -16.73 5.84 -0.93
N GLY A 33 -15.80 6.39 -1.71
CA GLY A 33 -16.11 7.37 -2.73
C GLY A 33 -16.98 6.80 -3.85
N LYS A 34 -17.85 7.63 -4.41
CA LYS A 34 -18.56 7.29 -5.64
C LYS A 34 -17.53 7.06 -6.76
N GLY A 35 -17.77 6.06 -7.62
CA GLY A 35 -16.85 5.70 -8.69
C GLY A 35 -15.53 5.05 -8.21
N VAL A 36 -15.44 4.70 -6.92
CA VAL A 36 -14.27 4.03 -6.34
C VAL A 36 -14.62 2.59 -5.98
N THR A 37 -13.85 1.66 -6.52
CA THR A 37 -13.81 0.28 -6.01
C THR A 37 -12.63 0.16 -5.05
N SER A 38 -12.89 -0.22 -3.81
CA SER A 38 -11.86 -0.40 -2.79
C SER A 38 -11.71 -1.87 -2.38
N ILE A 39 -10.47 -2.34 -2.30
CA ILE A 39 -10.14 -3.71 -1.88
C ILE A 39 -9.13 -3.63 -0.74
N LYS A 40 -9.33 -4.40 0.34
CA LYS A 40 -8.39 -4.51 1.47
C LYS A 40 -8.16 -5.98 1.82
N ILE A 41 -6.92 -6.42 1.67
CA ILE A 41 -6.47 -7.76 2.02
C ILE A 41 -5.53 -7.62 3.22
N GLY A 42 -5.93 -8.19 4.36
CA GLY A 42 -5.15 -8.12 5.60
C GLY A 42 -4.28 -9.36 5.86
N LYS A 43 -3.37 -9.23 6.83
CA LYS A 43 -2.47 -10.27 7.34
C LYS A 43 -3.11 -11.65 7.59
N PRO A 44 -4.35 -11.78 8.11
CA PRO A 44 -4.99 -13.08 8.27
C PRO A 44 -5.11 -13.86 6.95
N MET A 45 -5.43 -13.17 5.84
CA MET A 45 -5.55 -13.79 4.52
C MET A 45 -4.18 -14.29 4.03
N PHE A 46 -3.13 -13.47 4.14
CA PHE A 46 -1.77 -13.91 3.78
C PHE A 46 -1.27 -15.07 4.63
N SER A 47 -1.62 -15.07 5.93
CA SER A 47 -1.29 -16.16 6.85
C SER A 47 -2.02 -17.45 6.47
N MET A 48 -3.27 -17.36 6.01
CA MET A 48 -4.02 -18.49 5.48
C MET A 48 -3.38 -19.02 4.20
N LEU A 49 -3.07 -18.15 3.23
CA LEU A 49 -2.42 -18.52 1.97
C LEU A 49 -1.06 -19.21 2.19
N ASN A 50 -0.27 -18.75 3.17
CA ASN A 50 1.01 -19.37 3.50
C ASN A 50 0.87 -20.79 4.07
N LYS A 51 -0.24 -21.07 4.75
CA LYS A 51 -0.54 -22.41 5.32
C LYS A 51 -1.18 -23.36 4.30
N MET A 52 -1.79 -22.82 3.24
CA MET A 52 -2.34 -23.63 2.17
C MET A 52 -1.19 -24.24 1.35
N LYS A 53 -1.25 -25.56 1.12
CA LYS A 53 -0.37 -26.24 0.17
C LYS A 53 -0.88 -25.97 -1.24
N LEU A 54 -0.66 -24.74 -1.71
CA LEU A 54 -0.96 -24.36 -3.09
C LEU A 54 0.07 -25.06 -3.99
N SER A 55 -0.40 -25.89 -4.90
CA SER A 55 0.40 -26.74 -5.79
C SER A 55 1.07 -25.98 -6.93
N ASP A 56 0.82 -24.67 -7.04
CA ASP A 56 1.33 -23.86 -8.13
C ASP A 56 2.69 -23.24 -7.81
N ASN A 57 3.64 -23.45 -8.74
CA ASN A 57 5.01 -22.95 -8.66
C ASN A 57 5.08 -21.42 -8.47
N GLU A 58 4.08 -20.69 -8.97
CA GLU A 58 3.98 -19.22 -8.87
C GLU A 58 3.63 -18.73 -7.45
N VAL A 59 2.89 -19.53 -6.66
CA VAL A 59 2.60 -19.14 -5.27
C VAL A 59 3.84 -19.32 -4.39
N ASN A 60 4.67 -20.34 -4.69
CA ASN A 60 5.89 -20.59 -3.94
C ASN A 60 6.94 -19.49 -4.15
N SER A 61 6.95 -18.80 -5.30
CA SER A 61 7.88 -17.68 -5.54
C SER A 61 7.47 -16.41 -4.76
N ILE A 62 6.18 -16.21 -4.47
CA ILE A 62 5.69 -15.05 -3.70
C ILE A 62 5.59 -15.30 -2.19
N LYS A 63 5.61 -16.56 -1.73
CA LYS A 63 5.55 -16.94 -0.30
C LYS A 63 6.53 -16.16 0.61
N PRO A 64 7.81 -15.94 0.23
CA PRO A 64 8.75 -15.16 1.04
C PRO A 64 8.31 -13.70 1.25
N LEU A 65 7.47 -13.17 0.37
CA LEU A 65 6.93 -11.81 0.44
C LEU A 65 5.65 -11.77 1.29
N LEU A 66 4.84 -12.84 1.27
CA LEU A 66 3.59 -12.92 2.05
C LEU A 66 3.81 -12.78 3.56
N SER A 67 4.98 -13.17 4.07
CA SER A 67 5.32 -13.04 5.50
C SER A 67 5.75 -11.61 5.90
N LYS A 68 6.14 -10.79 4.91
CA LYS A 68 6.65 -9.42 5.08
C LYS A 68 5.58 -8.34 4.86
N ILE A 69 4.43 -8.73 4.31
CA ILE A 69 3.30 -7.84 4.02
C ILE A 69 2.27 -7.93 5.16
N ASN A 70 1.87 -6.78 5.67
CA ASN A 70 0.80 -6.65 6.66
C ASN A 70 -0.56 -6.48 5.99
N SER A 71 -0.63 -5.65 4.95
CA SER A 71 -1.86 -5.46 4.18
C SER A 71 -1.60 -5.02 2.74
N ILE A 72 -2.51 -5.38 1.85
CA ILE A 72 -2.61 -4.80 0.51
C ILE A 72 -3.94 -4.06 0.46
N LYS A 73 -3.88 -2.79 0.07
CA LYS A 73 -5.06 -1.94 -0.11
C LYS A 73 -5.06 -1.44 -1.55
N MET A 74 -6.22 -1.39 -2.19
CA MET A 74 -6.36 -0.93 -3.56
C MET A 74 -7.53 0.02 -3.69
N LEU A 75 -7.31 1.13 -4.38
CA LEU A 75 -8.35 2.01 -4.90
C LEU A 75 -8.32 1.92 -6.42
N ILE A 76 -9.43 1.52 -7.03
CA ILE A 76 -9.65 1.54 -8.47
C ILE A 76 -10.64 2.66 -8.74
N LEU A 77 -10.21 3.65 -9.52
CA LEU A 77 -10.98 4.83 -9.86
C LEU A 77 -11.30 4.79 -11.35
N GLU A 78 -12.58 4.74 -11.67
CA GLU A 78 -13.04 4.77 -13.06
C GLU A 78 -13.02 6.20 -13.61
N GLU A 79 -12.63 6.38 -14.88
CA GLU A 79 -12.53 7.71 -15.50
C GLU A 79 -13.86 8.49 -15.55
N ALA A 80 -15.00 7.81 -15.42
CA ALA A 80 -16.30 8.47 -15.34
C ALA A 80 -16.44 9.38 -14.10
N ASP A 81 -15.57 9.25 -13.10
CA ASP A 81 -15.53 10.07 -11.89
C ASP A 81 -14.21 10.86 -11.76
N LEU A 82 -13.98 11.77 -12.73
CA LEU A 82 -12.76 12.59 -12.83
C LEU A 82 -12.45 13.43 -11.58
N GLY A 83 -13.47 13.77 -10.79
CA GLY A 83 -13.31 14.56 -9.56
C GLY A 83 -12.53 13.79 -8.50
N VAL A 84 -13.01 12.58 -8.16
CA VAL A 84 -12.38 11.73 -7.16
C VAL A 84 -10.99 11.28 -7.63
N GLN A 85 -10.83 10.97 -8.91
CA GLN A 85 -9.52 10.64 -9.49
C GLN A 85 -8.50 11.76 -9.31
N SER A 86 -8.89 13.00 -9.61
CA SER A 86 -8.05 14.19 -9.40
C SER A 86 -7.69 14.35 -7.93
N ASP A 87 -8.65 14.18 -7.03
CA ASP A 87 -8.45 14.44 -5.60
C ASP A 87 -7.54 13.41 -4.94
N VAL A 88 -7.70 12.13 -5.27
CA VAL A 88 -6.80 11.06 -4.82
C VAL A 88 -5.39 11.29 -5.37
N SER A 89 -5.26 11.60 -6.67
CA SER A 89 -3.97 11.87 -7.31
C SER A 89 -3.25 13.05 -6.67
N LYS A 90 -3.99 14.13 -6.34
CA LYS A 90 -3.45 15.29 -5.62
C LYS A 90 -3.06 14.95 -4.18
N ALA A 91 -3.85 14.13 -3.49
CA ALA A 91 -3.54 13.71 -2.13
C ALA A 91 -2.23 12.90 -2.09
N ILE A 92 -2.07 11.96 -3.03
CA ILE A 92 -0.85 11.16 -3.19
C ILE A 92 0.33 12.04 -3.60
N GLY A 93 0.15 12.97 -4.54
CA GLY A 93 1.21 13.89 -4.98
C GLY A 93 1.72 14.86 -3.91
N LYS A 94 0.98 15.04 -2.81
CA LYS A 94 1.44 15.79 -1.62
C LYS A 94 2.31 14.96 -0.69
N LEU A 95 2.36 13.64 -0.87
CA LEU A 95 3.26 12.78 -0.12
C LEU A 95 4.70 12.97 -0.61
N LYS A 96 5.66 12.88 0.31
CA LYS A 96 7.08 12.91 -0.02
C LYS A 96 7.54 11.51 -0.41
N TYR A 97 7.08 11.05 -1.58
CA TYR A 97 7.40 9.74 -2.11
C TYR A 97 8.37 9.87 -3.28
N GLU A 98 9.39 9.04 -3.30
CA GLU A 98 10.36 8.95 -4.39
C GLU A 98 9.91 7.91 -5.42
N GLU A 99 10.04 8.24 -6.70
CA GLU A 99 9.79 7.30 -7.80
C GLU A 99 10.97 6.35 -7.92
N LEU A 100 10.72 5.06 -7.67
CA LEU A 100 11.72 4.01 -7.78
C LEU A 100 11.82 3.50 -9.22
N ILE A 101 10.66 3.25 -9.84
CA ILE A 101 10.55 2.68 -11.19
C ILE A 101 9.36 3.34 -11.88
N THR A 102 9.55 3.74 -13.14
CA THR A 102 8.47 4.12 -14.04
C THR A 102 8.52 3.24 -15.29
N ILE A 103 7.38 2.63 -15.63
CA ILE A 103 7.20 1.81 -16.83
C ILE A 103 6.10 2.46 -17.67
N ASN A 104 6.40 2.74 -18.93
CA ASN A 104 5.42 3.23 -19.90
C ASN A 104 5.22 2.14 -20.97
N SER A 105 3.98 1.70 -21.17
CA SER A 105 3.64 0.63 -22.11
C SER A 105 2.23 0.83 -22.64
N GLU A 106 2.06 0.97 -23.96
CA GLU A 106 0.76 0.97 -24.70
C GLU A 106 -0.45 1.46 -23.88
N GLY A 107 -0.56 2.77 -23.65
CA GLY A 107 -1.70 3.37 -22.92
C GLY A 107 -1.65 3.22 -21.39
N ASN A 108 -0.63 2.55 -20.85
CA ASN A 108 -0.43 2.35 -19.43
C ASN A 108 0.84 3.06 -18.93
N LYS A 109 0.72 3.72 -17.79
CA LYS A 109 1.83 4.30 -17.03
C LYS A 109 1.83 3.73 -15.62
N ILE A 110 2.85 2.95 -15.32
CA ILE A 110 3.02 2.27 -14.03
C ILE A 110 4.16 2.95 -13.28
N LYS A 111 3.91 3.32 -12.02
CA LYS A 111 4.92 3.89 -11.12
C LYS A 111 5.00 3.12 -9.82
N PHE A 112 6.22 2.82 -9.39
CA PHE A 112 6.53 2.33 -8.05
C PHE A 112 7.10 3.47 -7.23
N LEU A 113 6.50 3.78 -6.09
CA LEU A 113 6.88 4.90 -5.24
C LEU A 113 7.09 4.46 -3.78
N ALA A 114 8.04 5.07 -3.08
CA ALA A 114 8.36 4.79 -1.67
C ALA A 114 8.59 6.06 -0.85
N GLU A 115 8.22 6.05 0.44
CA GLU A 115 8.36 7.20 1.35
C GLU A 115 9.82 7.49 1.75
N ASP A 116 10.61 6.42 1.92
CA ASP A 116 11.98 6.49 2.41
C ASP A 116 12.84 5.48 1.63
N THR A 117 13.86 5.99 0.95
CA THR A 117 14.81 5.23 0.14
C THR A 117 16.20 5.19 0.77
N ALA A 118 16.40 5.87 1.91
CA ALA A 118 17.70 5.99 2.56
C ALA A 118 18.15 4.70 3.27
N THR A 119 17.25 3.72 3.40
CA THR A 119 17.53 2.40 3.97
C THR A 119 17.23 1.29 2.97
N ASP A 120 17.86 0.12 3.14
CA ASP A 120 17.61 -1.06 2.30
C ASP A 120 16.18 -1.66 2.47
N VAL A 121 15.37 -1.08 3.36
CA VAL A 121 14.01 -1.50 3.67
C VAL A 121 13.02 -0.43 3.23
N ILE A 122 12.25 -0.75 2.20
CA ILE A 122 11.14 0.04 1.72
C ILE A 122 9.93 -0.22 2.62
N LYS A 123 9.44 0.84 3.25
CA LYS A 123 8.19 0.84 4.01
C LYS A 123 7.08 1.44 3.14
N ASN A 124 5.91 0.82 3.15
CA ASN A 124 4.69 1.33 2.52
C ASN A 124 4.88 1.68 1.03
N LEU A 125 5.06 0.66 0.21
CA LEU A 125 5.22 0.81 -1.24
C LEU A 125 3.89 1.18 -1.88
N LEU A 126 3.90 2.20 -2.74
CA LEU A 126 2.75 2.60 -3.55
C LEU A 126 3.00 2.23 -5.00
N LEU A 127 2.06 1.49 -5.58
CA LEU A 127 1.97 1.24 -7.00
C LEU A 127 0.84 2.09 -7.58
N SER A 128 1.16 2.93 -8.56
CA SER A 128 0.20 3.74 -9.30
C SER A 128 0.16 3.25 -10.74
N ILE A 129 -0.99 2.80 -11.21
CA ILE A 129 -1.23 2.37 -12.59
C ILE A 129 -2.26 3.33 -13.18
N GLN A 130 -1.85 4.10 -14.18
CA GLN A 130 -2.76 4.91 -14.99
C GLN A 130 -2.95 4.20 -16.31
N SER A 131 -4.19 3.85 -16.63
CA SER A 131 -4.60 3.15 -17.85
C SER A 131 -5.73 3.92 -18.53
N GLU A 132 -5.97 3.64 -19.81
CA GLU A 132 -7.17 4.15 -20.47
C GLU A 132 -8.43 3.63 -19.76
N GLY A 133 -9.24 4.54 -19.21
CA GLY A 133 -10.52 4.23 -18.56
C GLY A 133 -10.45 4.03 -17.04
N SER A 134 -9.27 3.86 -16.43
CA SER A 134 -9.17 3.76 -14.97
C SER A 134 -7.78 4.08 -14.41
N THR A 135 -7.74 4.49 -13.14
CA THR A 135 -6.52 4.64 -12.36
C THR A 135 -6.57 3.75 -11.14
N ILE A 136 -5.51 2.97 -10.93
CA ILE A 136 -5.37 2.04 -9.81
C ILE A 136 -4.25 2.54 -8.89
N PHE A 137 -4.56 2.72 -7.62
CA PHE A 137 -3.58 2.89 -6.56
C PHE A 137 -3.57 1.65 -5.68
N MET A 138 -2.44 0.95 -5.63
CA MET A 138 -2.22 -0.19 -4.76
C MET A 138 -1.17 0.19 -3.70
N ILE A 139 -1.57 0.10 -2.44
CA ILE A 139 -0.73 0.34 -1.27
C ILE A 139 -0.35 -1.02 -0.69
N LEU A 140 0.95 -1.25 -0.59
CA LEU A 140 1.53 -2.43 0.04
C LEU A 140 2.13 -2.01 1.39
N ASP A 141 1.37 -2.21 2.45
CA ASP A 141 1.84 -2.02 3.82
C ASP A 141 2.64 -3.25 4.24
N GLY A 142 3.92 -3.04 4.47
CA GLY A 142 4.89 -4.08 4.78
C GLY A 142 6.31 -3.53 4.83
N LYS A 143 7.26 -4.43 5.11
CA LYS A 143 8.69 -4.14 5.06
C LYS A 143 9.32 -4.97 3.95
N VAL A 144 9.57 -4.34 2.82
CA VAL A 144 10.04 -5.02 1.60
C VAL A 144 11.44 -4.51 1.28
N SER A 145 12.39 -5.38 0.92
CA SER A 145 13.71 -4.92 0.48
C SER A 145 13.74 -4.59 -1.01
N TYR A 146 14.76 -3.88 -1.48
CA TYR A 146 14.97 -3.68 -2.92
C TYR A 146 15.06 -5.01 -3.69
N ASP A 147 15.72 -6.03 -3.13
CA ASP A 147 15.79 -7.37 -3.73
C ASP A 147 14.41 -8.01 -3.89
N ASP A 148 13.52 -7.81 -2.92
CA ASP A 148 12.16 -8.31 -2.99
C ASP A 148 11.38 -7.64 -4.14
N VAL A 149 11.54 -6.32 -4.32
CA VAL A 149 10.94 -5.57 -5.45
C VAL A 149 11.52 -6.03 -6.79
N ASN A 150 12.84 -6.19 -6.88
CA ASN A 150 13.50 -6.67 -8.10
C ASN A 150 12.97 -8.05 -8.53
N LYS A 151 12.70 -8.95 -7.58
CA LYS A 151 12.11 -10.26 -7.87
C LYS A 151 10.68 -10.17 -8.42
N LEU A 152 9.90 -9.17 -7.99
CA LEU A 152 8.54 -8.95 -8.52
C LEU A 152 8.54 -8.40 -9.94
N VAL A 153 9.55 -7.60 -10.30
CA VAL A 153 9.67 -7.01 -11.64
C VAL A 153 10.29 -8.00 -12.62
N ASN A 154 11.24 -8.82 -12.17
CA ASN A 154 12.01 -9.74 -13.03
C ASN A 154 11.39 -11.13 -13.23
N THR A 155 10.20 -11.43 -12.71
CA THR A 155 9.50 -12.72 -12.94
C THR A 155 9.05 -12.95 -14.39
N LYS A 156 9.42 -12.08 -15.33
CA LYS A 156 9.14 -12.20 -16.78
C LYS A 156 10.36 -12.57 -17.65
N GLN A 157 11.43 -13.13 -17.10
CA GLN A 157 12.49 -13.78 -17.91
C GLN A 157 12.48 -15.30 -17.74
#